data_AF-A0A9W6M571-F1
#
_entry.id   AF-A0A9W6M571-F1
#
_cell.length_a   1.000
_cell.length_b   1.000
_cell.length_c   1.000
_cell.angle_alpha   90.00
_cell.angle_beta   90.00
_cell.angle_gamma   90.00
#
_symmetry.space_group_name_H-M   'P 1'
#
loop_
_entity.id
_entity.type
_entity.pdbx_description
1 polymer ?
#
loop_
_entity_poly.entity_id
_entity_poly.type
_entity_poly.pdbx_seq_one_letter_code
_entity_poly.pdbx_strand_id
1 'polypeptide(L)'
;MEFSYPETGWHMGVSTTSPPIRTSLSRMGSGRKARARRRAASAGADSNGDVPPARSEERARTRQEIAPHSLEELKRIDPPLLPFHLAAQSKARASLLAASGRVPTAAWRGGFAIAAADLALETLKAPWFREEVPPTTPIERIWLSELREGLDVYGRIVWCLRFGYIYAAAALTRRYIERWTYNLAFSYEIDRPKGLTDVEYFRHVWARQPAHLVEADVGSDWAALSEILHGRSVPLGSRTMAVELDLKDVDRRHVSDFIVRCASAPLNQVRVCVGLAAANQQNEEIDRMLVAPLSAFDFDVVEPSFLSVFLEPPDYDFVTSERSSTLRQWGQAYRRIVRRSLGAPLELRSFHAWMPLEERWVRAGDEARRAFVLERHTMGDAFDPDVLRGRLIRLRAITEMTGLVATSTEARARKQALRAAAAAMESAWVLWLQDVDDSMTCVRGAIESVARARTHRLKPTKAARMEAQATPPSPSRWVEAAGWRRMSVFVRALSELAHIQERSRHRSSRALLTALQGDVVPASAASTARGHALEKVQMLLAHETAAGLAETHTKLAASFREHTIFETEAESEASLSDWLERAFALSNHDFGPSELARSQRKGSAE
;
A
#
# COMPACT_ATOMS: atom_id res chain seq x y z
N MET A 1 -33.79 1.68 -11.34
CA MET A 1 -33.19 1.51 -10.01
C MET A 1 -32.30 2.73 -9.81
N GLU A 2 -32.82 3.78 -9.16
CA GLU A 2 -32.08 5.03 -8.95
C GLU A 2 -31.10 4.86 -7.78
N PHE A 3 -29.83 4.65 -8.10
CA PHE A 3 -28.75 5.00 -7.20
C PHE A 3 -28.48 6.49 -7.39
N SER A 4 -28.80 7.33 -6.40
CA SER A 4 -28.30 8.70 -6.41
C SER A 4 -26.80 8.67 -6.10
N TYR A 5 -25.97 8.81 -7.12
CA TYR A 5 -24.63 9.38 -6.97
C TYR A 5 -24.75 10.88 -7.28
N PRO A 6 -24.68 11.79 -6.29
CA PRO A 6 -24.52 13.20 -6.57
C PRO A 6 -23.04 13.54 -6.70
N GLU A 7 -22.68 13.94 -7.93
CA GLU A 7 -21.79 15.05 -8.28
C GLU A 7 -20.45 15.19 -7.53
N THR A 8 -19.37 14.73 -8.18
CA THR A 8 -18.10 15.48 -8.13
C THR A 8 -18.15 16.57 -9.21
N GLY A 9 -18.81 17.68 -8.88
CA GLY A 9 -18.88 18.86 -9.74
C GLY A 9 -17.52 19.55 -9.84
N TRP A 10 -16.88 19.45 -11.00
CA TRP A 10 -15.89 20.42 -11.47
C TRP A 10 -16.37 20.92 -12.84
N HIS A 11 -17.00 22.09 -12.86
CA HIS A 11 -17.29 22.81 -14.09
C HIS A 11 -16.03 23.58 -14.51
N MET A 12 -15.46 23.25 -15.67
CA MET A 12 -14.52 24.13 -16.37
C MET A 12 -15.01 24.30 -17.81
N GLY A 13 -15.66 25.43 -18.09
CA GLY A 13 -15.92 25.90 -19.45
C GLY A 13 -14.63 26.42 -20.06
N VAL A 14 -14.18 25.79 -21.14
CA VAL A 14 -12.99 26.23 -21.89
C VAL A 14 -13.47 27.09 -23.06
N SER A 15 -13.26 28.41 -22.95
CA SER A 15 -13.31 29.33 -24.09
C SER A 15 -11.95 29.36 -24.76
N THR A 16 -11.87 28.91 -26.01
CA THR A 16 -10.65 28.85 -26.81
C THR A 16 -10.45 30.14 -27.60
N THR A 17 -9.67 31.08 -27.09
CA THR A 17 -8.89 32.00 -27.95
C THR A 17 -7.60 32.41 -27.26
N SER A 18 -6.46 32.15 -27.90
CA SER A 18 -5.18 32.79 -27.59
C SER A 18 -4.41 33.02 -28.90
N PRO A 19 -3.83 34.21 -29.11
CA PRO A 19 -3.02 34.54 -30.28
C PRO A 19 -1.53 34.17 -30.06
N PRO A 20 -0.70 34.15 -31.12
CA PRO A 20 0.63 33.57 -31.07
C PRO A 20 1.68 34.58 -30.61
N ILE A 21 2.66 34.14 -29.81
CA ILE A 21 3.88 34.91 -29.55
C ILE A 21 5.11 34.14 -30.03
N ARG A 22 5.93 34.89 -30.79
CA ARG A 22 7.14 34.50 -31.52
C ARG A 22 8.31 34.13 -30.62
N THR A 23 9.16 33.31 -31.23
CA THR A 23 10.50 32.87 -30.85
C THR A 23 11.52 33.99 -30.65
N SER A 24 12.49 33.77 -29.75
CA SER A 24 13.86 34.26 -29.94
C SER A 24 14.90 33.28 -29.38
N LEU A 25 15.72 32.77 -30.29
CA LEU A 25 16.94 31.98 -30.07
C LEU A 25 18.13 32.88 -29.73
N SER A 26 18.94 32.48 -28.74
CA SER A 26 20.43 32.51 -28.70
C SER A 26 20.84 32.22 -27.23
N ARG A 27 21.89 31.48 -26.84
CA ARG A 27 23.21 31.19 -27.42
C ARG A 27 23.68 29.78 -27.03
N MET A 28 24.43 29.16 -27.94
CA MET A 28 25.21 27.93 -27.77
C MET A 28 26.56 28.19 -27.09
N GLY A 29 27.08 27.20 -26.35
CA GLY A 29 28.52 27.04 -26.17
C GLY A 29 28.99 26.13 -25.01
N SER A 30 28.96 24.80 -25.18
CA SER A 30 29.93 23.85 -24.55
C SER A 30 29.75 22.35 -24.89
N GLY A 31 28.68 21.95 -25.62
CA GLY A 31 28.29 20.53 -25.77
C GLY A 31 29.16 19.58 -26.62
N ARG A 32 30.29 20.01 -27.20
CA ARG A 32 31.08 19.14 -28.11
C ARG A 32 32.00 18.15 -27.40
N LYS A 33 32.52 18.45 -26.21
CA LYS A 33 33.39 17.51 -25.45
C LYS A 33 32.60 16.42 -24.71
N ALA A 34 31.34 16.69 -24.34
CA ALA A 34 30.47 15.71 -23.67
C ALA A 34 29.94 14.62 -24.62
N ARG A 35 29.72 14.94 -25.92
CA ARG A 35 29.25 13.95 -26.92
C ARG A 35 30.32 12.95 -27.35
N ALA A 36 31.60 13.34 -27.35
CA ALA A 36 32.69 12.42 -27.69
C ALA A 36 32.92 11.33 -26.62
N ARG A 37 32.78 11.68 -25.32
CA ARG A 37 32.87 10.71 -24.22
C ARG A 37 31.68 9.74 -24.15
N ARG A 38 30.47 10.17 -24.53
CA ARG A 38 29.30 9.27 -24.59
C ARG A 38 29.37 8.24 -25.73
N ARG A 39 29.98 8.57 -26.87
CA ARG A 39 30.14 7.63 -27.99
C ARG A 39 31.21 6.56 -27.75
N ALA A 40 32.24 6.85 -26.94
CA ALA A 40 33.21 5.84 -26.53
C ALA A 40 32.65 4.87 -25.48
N ALA A 41 31.72 5.33 -24.63
CA ALA A 41 31.05 4.48 -23.63
C ALA A 41 29.93 3.60 -24.22
N SER A 42 29.30 4.01 -25.32
CA SER A 42 28.23 3.24 -25.97
C SER A 42 28.72 2.16 -26.93
N ALA A 43 30.00 2.15 -27.31
CA ALA A 43 30.56 1.20 -28.26
C ALA A 43 31.01 -0.14 -27.63
N GLY A 44 30.85 -0.31 -26.31
CA GLY A 44 31.23 -1.53 -25.59
C GLY A 44 30.08 -2.30 -24.94
N ALA A 45 28.82 -1.94 -25.24
CA ALA A 45 27.64 -2.49 -24.56
C ALA A 45 26.79 -3.44 -25.42
N ASP A 46 27.23 -3.78 -26.63
CA ASP A 46 26.55 -4.74 -27.51
C ASP A 46 27.16 -6.13 -27.38
N SER A 47 26.89 -6.78 -26.25
CA SER A 47 26.85 -8.23 -26.17
C SER A 47 25.81 -8.64 -25.13
N ASN A 48 24.59 -8.90 -25.61
CA ASN A 48 23.57 -9.65 -24.88
C ASN A 48 24.14 -11.04 -24.56
N GLY A 49 24.65 -11.20 -23.36
CA GLY A 49 24.98 -12.47 -22.76
C GLY A 49 24.34 -12.50 -21.37
N ASP A 50 23.63 -13.59 -21.08
CA ASP A 50 23.08 -13.91 -19.77
C ASP A 50 24.06 -13.48 -18.66
N VAL A 51 23.65 -12.51 -17.85
CA VAL A 51 24.44 -12.11 -16.68
C VAL A 51 24.40 -13.30 -15.71
N PRO A 52 25.54 -13.95 -15.42
CA PRO A 52 25.52 -15.12 -14.54
C PRO A 52 25.03 -14.71 -13.15
N PRO A 53 24.19 -15.52 -12.48
CA PRO A 53 23.65 -15.21 -11.15
C PRO A 53 24.75 -14.89 -10.10
N ALA A 54 25.95 -15.43 -10.26
CA ALA A 54 27.10 -15.11 -9.42
C ALA A 54 27.47 -13.60 -9.42
N ARG A 55 27.30 -12.88 -10.54
CA ARG A 55 27.61 -11.44 -10.63
C ARG A 55 26.51 -10.55 -10.05
N SER A 56 25.26 -11.01 -9.99
CA SER A 56 24.18 -10.27 -9.30
C SER A 56 24.32 -10.40 -7.79
N GLU A 57 24.70 -11.58 -7.29
CA GLU A 57 25.04 -11.81 -5.89
C GLU A 57 26.29 -11.02 -5.46
N GLU A 58 27.33 -10.97 -6.30
CA GLU A 58 28.54 -10.19 -6.03
C GLU A 58 28.24 -8.69 -5.98
N ARG A 59 27.42 -8.15 -6.90
CA ARG A 59 26.94 -6.76 -6.83
C ARG A 59 26.01 -6.49 -5.63
N ALA A 60 25.22 -7.48 -5.20
CA ALA A 60 24.41 -7.38 -3.98
C ALA A 60 25.30 -7.35 -2.73
N ARG A 61 26.41 -8.13 -2.71
CA ARG A 61 27.43 -8.09 -1.66
C ARG A 61 28.19 -6.75 -1.64
N THR A 62 28.64 -6.23 -2.79
CA THR A 62 29.29 -4.90 -2.84
C THR A 62 28.33 -3.75 -2.45
N ARG A 63 27.02 -3.91 -2.63
CA ARG A 63 26.01 -2.96 -2.11
C ARG A 63 25.72 -3.14 -0.62
N GLN A 64 25.88 -4.34 -0.05
CA GLN A 64 25.80 -4.59 1.39
C GLN A 64 26.93 -3.92 2.19
N GLU A 65 28.08 -3.64 1.56
CA GLU A 65 29.25 -3.02 2.20
C GLU A 65 29.08 -1.51 2.48
N ILE A 66 28.02 -0.86 1.97
CA ILE A 66 27.86 0.61 2.03
C ILE A 66 26.97 1.07 3.20
N ALA A 67 26.19 0.18 3.83
CA ALA A 67 25.24 0.58 4.88
C ALA A 67 25.71 0.15 6.28
N PRO A 68 25.70 1.05 7.28
CA PRO A 68 25.87 0.69 8.69
C PRO A 68 24.74 -0.26 9.13
N HIS A 69 25.10 -1.41 9.69
CA HIS A 69 24.17 -2.43 10.18
C HIS A 69 23.83 -2.24 11.67
N SER A 70 24.46 -1.27 12.33
CA SER A 70 24.33 -1.04 13.77
C SER A 70 24.31 0.44 14.17
N LEU A 71 23.76 0.72 15.35
CA LEU A 71 23.80 2.06 15.96
C LEU A 71 25.24 2.54 16.22
N GLU A 72 26.20 1.63 16.45
CA GLU A 72 27.61 1.97 16.67
C GLU A 72 28.29 2.51 15.40
N GLU A 73 27.96 1.95 14.24
CA GLU A 73 28.50 2.42 12.96
C GLU A 73 27.93 3.78 12.58
N LEU A 74 26.65 4.03 12.89
CA LEU A 74 26.01 5.33 12.67
C LEU A 74 26.70 6.48 13.41
N LYS A 75 27.37 6.22 14.55
CA LYS A 75 28.13 7.25 15.28
C LYS A 75 29.30 7.83 14.49
N ARG A 76 29.77 7.10 13.46
CA ARG A 76 30.92 7.51 12.63
C ARG A 76 30.50 8.33 11.42
N ILE A 77 29.20 8.45 11.17
CA ILE A 77 28.66 9.19 10.05
C ILE A 77 28.60 10.67 10.42
N ASP A 78 28.96 11.52 9.46
CA ASP A 78 28.80 12.96 9.57
C ASP A 78 27.32 13.30 9.85
N PRO A 79 26.97 13.97 10.96
CA PRO A 79 25.59 14.20 11.38
C PRO A 79 24.63 14.70 10.26
N PRO A 80 25.00 15.65 9.38
CA PRO A 80 24.12 16.10 8.30
C PRO A 80 23.84 15.04 7.23
N LEU A 81 24.69 14.01 7.10
CA LEU A 81 24.54 12.93 6.13
C LEU A 81 23.69 11.76 6.66
N LEU A 82 23.44 11.71 7.97
CA LEU A 82 22.67 10.64 8.63
C LEU A 82 21.35 10.28 7.92
N PRO A 83 20.44 11.22 7.59
CA PRO A 83 19.17 10.87 6.93
C PRO A 83 19.37 10.24 5.54
N PHE A 84 20.41 10.65 4.80
CA PHE A 84 20.71 10.09 3.48
C PHE A 84 21.25 8.67 3.57
N HIS A 85 22.09 8.39 4.58
CA HIS A 85 22.59 7.04 4.84
C HIS A 85 21.46 6.08 5.21
N LEU A 86 20.56 6.48 6.12
CA LEU A 86 19.40 5.67 6.47
C LEU A 86 18.46 5.47 5.28
N ALA A 87 18.21 6.51 4.48
CA ALA A 87 17.41 6.37 3.26
C ALA A 87 18.06 5.43 2.23
N ALA A 88 19.39 5.43 2.11
CA ALA A 88 20.11 4.49 1.26
C ALA A 88 20.02 3.05 1.80
N GLN A 89 20.08 2.86 3.12
CA GLN A 89 19.89 1.55 3.76
C GLN A 89 18.50 0.96 3.46
N SER A 90 17.43 1.77 3.58
CA SER A 90 16.07 1.35 3.20
C SER A 90 16.01 0.87 1.74
N LYS A 91 16.60 1.62 0.81
CA LYS A 91 16.66 1.23 -0.62
C LYS A 91 17.48 -0.05 -0.83
N ALA A 92 18.58 -0.22 -0.10
CA ALA A 92 19.41 -1.41 -0.18
C ALA A 92 18.66 -2.65 0.33
N ARG A 93 17.95 -2.54 1.46
CA ARG A 93 17.08 -3.60 2.00
C ARG A 93 16.00 -3.99 0.99
N ALA A 94 15.25 -3.03 0.44
CA ALA A 94 14.25 -3.31 -0.59
C ALA A 94 14.85 -4.01 -1.82
N SER A 95 16.05 -3.60 -2.25
CA SER A 95 16.76 -4.21 -3.38
C SER A 95 17.20 -5.65 -3.09
N LEU A 96 17.70 -5.93 -1.89
CA LEU A 96 18.05 -7.28 -1.45
C LEU A 96 16.83 -8.19 -1.40
N LEU A 97 15.71 -7.67 -0.92
CA LEU A 97 14.44 -8.39 -0.86
C LEU A 97 13.94 -8.71 -2.27
N ALA A 98 13.98 -7.74 -3.19
CA ALA A 98 13.64 -7.94 -4.60
C ALA A 98 14.51 -9.01 -5.27
N ALA A 99 15.83 -8.94 -5.07
CA ALA A 99 16.79 -9.87 -5.68
C ALA A 99 16.62 -11.31 -5.16
N SER A 100 15.99 -11.49 -3.99
CA SER A 100 15.81 -12.81 -3.41
C SER A 100 14.79 -13.69 -4.16
N GLY A 101 13.92 -13.10 -5.00
CA GLY A 101 13.01 -13.82 -5.91
C GLY A 101 11.96 -14.69 -5.20
N ARG A 102 11.47 -14.27 -4.02
CA ARG A 102 10.74 -15.16 -3.08
C ARG A 102 9.24 -14.95 -3.02
N VAL A 103 8.66 -14.40 -4.08
CA VAL A 103 7.20 -14.44 -4.20
C VAL A 103 6.79 -15.91 -4.37
N PRO A 104 5.78 -16.40 -3.62
CA PRO A 104 5.27 -17.76 -3.77
C PRO A 104 4.89 -18.09 -5.22
N THR A 105 5.16 -19.32 -5.68
CA THR A 105 4.73 -19.78 -7.02
C THR A 105 3.23 -19.59 -7.23
N ALA A 106 2.43 -19.79 -6.18
CA ALA A 106 0.99 -19.56 -6.20
C ALA A 106 0.59 -18.12 -6.54
N ALA A 107 1.44 -17.12 -6.28
CA ALA A 107 1.17 -15.73 -6.63
C ALA A 107 1.23 -15.51 -8.14
N TRP A 108 2.21 -16.14 -8.80
CA TRP A 108 2.38 -16.08 -10.25
C TRP A 108 1.25 -16.79 -11.00
N ARG A 109 0.64 -17.80 -10.37
CA ARG A 109 -0.60 -18.43 -10.88
C ARG A 109 -1.75 -17.43 -11.00
N GLY A 110 -1.79 -16.43 -10.10
CA GLY A 110 -2.70 -15.30 -10.19
C GLY A 110 -2.52 -14.47 -11.46
N GLY A 111 -1.31 -14.40 -12.03
CA GLY A 111 -1.08 -13.71 -13.31
C GLY A 111 -1.86 -14.34 -14.47
N PHE A 112 -1.83 -15.67 -14.61
CA PHE A 112 -2.61 -16.37 -15.65
C PHE A 112 -4.11 -16.13 -15.48
N ALA A 113 -4.57 -16.22 -14.24
CA ALA A 113 -5.96 -15.95 -13.86
C ALA A 113 -6.39 -14.51 -14.20
N ILE A 114 -5.52 -13.52 -13.98
CA ILE A 114 -5.75 -12.12 -14.38
C ILE A 114 -5.74 -11.97 -15.90
N ALA A 115 -4.86 -12.67 -16.63
CA ALA A 115 -4.82 -12.58 -18.10
C ALA A 115 -6.15 -13.02 -18.74
N ALA A 116 -6.74 -14.11 -18.25
CA ALA A 116 -8.06 -14.55 -18.70
C ALA A 116 -9.14 -13.50 -18.37
N ALA A 117 -9.11 -12.95 -17.15
CA ALA A 117 -10.03 -11.89 -16.72
C ALA A 117 -9.88 -10.58 -17.51
N ASP A 118 -8.67 -10.23 -17.94
CA ASP A 118 -8.42 -9.04 -18.75
C ASP A 118 -8.95 -9.19 -20.17
N LEU A 119 -8.78 -10.35 -20.79
CA LEU A 119 -9.36 -10.64 -22.09
C LEU A 119 -10.89 -10.57 -22.03
N ALA A 120 -11.45 -11.11 -20.94
CA ALA A 120 -12.86 -11.07 -20.65
C ALA A 120 -13.41 -9.65 -20.49
N LEU A 121 -12.74 -8.83 -19.67
CA LEU A 121 -13.08 -7.44 -19.43
C LEU A 121 -12.89 -6.58 -20.68
N GLU A 122 -11.90 -6.88 -21.53
CA GLU A 122 -11.71 -6.17 -22.81
C GLU A 122 -12.86 -6.45 -23.79
N THR A 123 -13.37 -7.68 -23.85
CA THR A 123 -14.57 -8.03 -24.63
C THR A 123 -15.77 -7.18 -24.19
N LEU A 124 -15.91 -6.95 -22.89
CA LEU A 124 -16.93 -6.10 -22.30
C LEU A 124 -16.65 -4.59 -22.41
N LYS A 125 -15.54 -4.19 -23.04
CA LYS A 125 -15.07 -2.80 -23.13
C LYS A 125 -14.95 -2.14 -21.75
N ALA A 126 -14.57 -2.93 -20.74
CA ALA A 126 -14.32 -2.42 -19.40
C ALA A 126 -13.14 -1.44 -19.44
N PRO A 127 -13.26 -0.28 -18.79
CA PRO A 127 -12.21 0.73 -18.76
C PRO A 127 -10.93 0.16 -18.14
N TRP A 128 -9.78 0.62 -18.62
CA TRP A 128 -8.48 0.29 -18.00
C TRP A 128 -8.14 1.22 -16.86
N PHE A 129 -8.73 2.40 -16.80
CA PHE A 129 -8.48 3.37 -15.75
C PHE A 129 -9.79 3.90 -15.20
N ARG A 130 -9.83 4.15 -13.88
CA ARG A 130 -11.05 4.61 -13.22
C ARG A 130 -11.54 5.95 -13.78
N GLU A 131 -10.63 6.82 -14.22
CA GLU A 131 -10.95 8.13 -14.77
C GLU A 131 -11.59 8.05 -16.16
N GLU A 132 -11.55 6.89 -16.84
CA GLU A 132 -12.31 6.62 -18.06
C GLU A 132 -13.80 6.38 -17.77
N VAL A 133 -14.22 6.45 -16.51
CA VAL A 133 -15.59 6.32 -16.02
C VAL A 133 -16.08 7.70 -15.57
N PRO A 134 -16.72 8.49 -16.46
CA PRO A 134 -17.38 9.73 -16.07
C PRO A 134 -18.38 9.54 -14.91
N PRO A 135 -18.67 10.56 -14.10
CA PRO A 135 -19.68 10.47 -13.03
C PRO A 135 -21.08 10.06 -13.53
N THR A 136 -21.40 10.33 -14.79
CA THR A 136 -22.69 9.99 -15.42
C THR A 136 -22.70 8.57 -16.02
N THR A 137 -21.69 7.74 -15.74
CA THR A 137 -21.57 6.41 -16.32
C THR A 137 -22.64 5.46 -15.76
N PRO A 138 -23.28 4.64 -16.60
CA PRO A 138 -24.20 3.60 -16.13
C PRO A 138 -23.55 2.67 -15.10
N ILE A 139 -24.33 2.22 -14.13
CA ILE A 139 -23.86 1.42 -12.99
C ILE A 139 -23.14 0.14 -13.43
N GLU A 140 -23.56 -0.44 -14.56
CA GLU A 140 -22.96 -1.64 -15.13
C GLU A 140 -21.50 -1.39 -15.53
N ARG A 141 -21.21 -0.24 -16.13
CA ARG A 141 -19.85 0.10 -16.54
C ARG A 141 -18.98 0.54 -15.36
N ILE A 142 -19.58 1.16 -14.33
CA ILE A 142 -18.91 1.36 -13.04
C ILE A 142 -18.52 0.00 -12.45
N TRP A 143 -19.44 -0.97 -12.44
CA TRP A 143 -19.17 -2.31 -11.94
C TRP A 143 -18.02 -3.00 -12.66
N LEU A 144 -17.94 -2.92 -14.00
CA LEU A 144 -16.81 -3.45 -14.76
C LEU A 144 -15.45 -2.82 -14.37
N SER A 145 -15.44 -1.52 -14.07
CA SER A 145 -14.25 -0.86 -13.53
C SER A 145 -13.88 -1.39 -12.15
N GLU A 146 -14.87 -1.62 -11.29
CA GLU A 146 -14.67 -2.17 -9.94
C GLU A 146 -14.20 -3.64 -9.97
N LEU A 147 -14.57 -4.42 -10.99
CA LEU A 147 -14.01 -5.75 -11.24
C LEU A 147 -12.53 -5.68 -11.59
N ARG A 148 -12.15 -4.73 -12.46
CA ARG A 148 -10.73 -4.53 -12.81
C ARG A 148 -9.92 -4.06 -11.60
N GLU A 149 -10.45 -3.13 -10.81
CA GLU A 149 -9.85 -2.73 -9.52
C GLU A 149 -9.67 -3.92 -8.58
N GLY A 150 -10.62 -4.86 -8.58
CA GLY A 150 -10.49 -6.13 -7.86
C GLY A 150 -9.25 -6.93 -8.28
N LEU A 151 -8.90 -6.96 -9.57
CA LEU A 151 -7.67 -7.59 -10.07
C LEU A 151 -6.43 -6.77 -9.68
N ASP A 152 -6.53 -5.44 -9.67
CA ASP A 152 -5.44 -4.52 -9.31
C ASP A 152 -4.99 -4.70 -7.87
N VAL A 153 -5.95 -4.91 -6.95
CA VAL A 153 -5.65 -5.20 -5.54
C VAL A 153 -4.78 -6.44 -5.41
N TYR A 154 -5.06 -7.52 -6.16
CA TYR A 154 -4.22 -8.71 -6.15
C TYR A 154 -2.82 -8.43 -6.71
N GLY A 155 -2.72 -7.75 -7.86
CA GLY A 155 -1.42 -7.34 -8.42
C GLY A 155 -0.58 -6.53 -7.43
N ARG A 156 -1.23 -5.60 -6.71
CA ARG A 156 -0.61 -4.79 -5.65
C ARG A 156 -0.14 -5.62 -4.46
N ILE A 157 -0.92 -6.62 -4.03
CA ILE A 157 -0.51 -7.57 -2.99
C ILE A 157 0.77 -8.30 -3.42
N VAL A 158 0.80 -8.84 -4.64
CA VAL A 158 1.98 -9.57 -5.15
C VAL A 158 3.21 -8.66 -5.25
N TRP A 159 3.02 -7.43 -5.74
CA TRP A 159 4.08 -6.42 -5.77
C TRP A 159 4.61 -6.12 -4.36
N CYS A 160 3.74 -5.92 -3.38
CA CYS A 160 4.14 -5.68 -2.00
C CYS A 160 4.95 -6.85 -1.43
N LEU A 161 4.56 -8.09 -1.70
CA LEU A 161 5.30 -9.28 -1.26
C LEU A 161 6.69 -9.37 -1.90
N ARG A 162 6.79 -9.07 -3.21
CA ARG A 162 8.07 -9.09 -3.95
C ARG A 162 9.12 -8.16 -3.32
N PHE A 163 8.69 -6.98 -2.90
CA PHE A 163 9.59 -5.96 -2.34
C PHE A 163 9.67 -5.98 -0.81
N GLY A 164 8.99 -6.94 -0.17
CA GLY A 164 9.05 -7.13 1.27
C GLY A 164 8.18 -6.17 2.09
N TYR A 165 7.23 -5.48 1.46
CA TYR A 165 6.19 -4.70 2.12
C TYR A 165 5.08 -5.61 2.68
N ILE A 166 5.47 -6.55 3.55
CA ILE A 166 4.60 -7.62 4.06
C ILE A 166 3.39 -7.07 4.82
N TYR A 167 3.58 -5.98 5.57
CA TYR A 167 2.49 -5.35 6.31
C TYR A 167 1.44 -4.74 5.35
N ALA A 168 1.87 -4.06 4.28
CA ALA A 168 0.99 -3.59 3.21
C ALA A 168 0.23 -4.74 2.55
N ALA A 169 0.92 -5.83 2.22
CA ALA A 169 0.31 -7.01 1.61
C ALA A 169 -0.79 -7.61 2.52
N ALA A 170 -0.51 -7.74 3.83
CA ALA A 170 -1.51 -8.21 4.80
C ALA A 170 -2.71 -7.24 4.93
N ALA A 171 -2.45 -5.93 4.93
CA ALA A 171 -3.49 -4.90 5.02
C ALA A 171 -4.43 -4.93 3.80
N LEU A 172 -3.84 -4.99 2.60
CA LEU A 172 -4.56 -5.12 1.34
C LEU A 172 -5.38 -6.42 1.31
N THR A 173 -4.77 -7.57 1.62
CA THR A 173 -5.48 -8.86 1.59
C THR A 173 -6.65 -8.90 2.57
N ARG A 174 -6.49 -8.35 3.77
CA ARG A 174 -7.58 -8.28 4.74
C ARG A 174 -8.75 -7.45 4.19
N ARG A 175 -8.49 -6.24 3.69
CA ARG A 175 -9.53 -5.37 3.11
C ARG A 175 -10.14 -5.97 1.84
N TYR A 176 -9.36 -6.72 1.07
CA TYR A 176 -9.83 -7.43 -0.12
C TYR A 176 -10.84 -8.52 0.26
N ILE A 177 -10.55 -9.32 1.31
CA ILE A 177 -11.51 -10.26 1.88
C ILE A 177 -12.76 -9.53 2.36
N GLU A 178 -12.61 -8.46 3.16
CA GLU A 178 -13.77 -7.69 3.67
C GLU A 178 -14.67 -7.20 2.52
N ARG A 179 -14.09 -6.56 1.50
CA ARG A 179 -14.81 -6.07 0.31
C ARG A 179 -15.62 -7.18 -0.36
N TRP A 180 -14.99 -8.30 -0.65
CA TRP A 180 -15.64 -9.39 -1.39
C TRP A 180 -16.58 -10.22 -0.54
N THR A 181 -16.37 -10.30 0.79
CA THR A 181 -17.38 -10.83 1.73
C THR A 181 -18.67 -10.02 1.64
N TYR A 182 -18.61 -8.69 1.71
CA TYR A 182 -19.83 -7.88 1.65
C TYR A 182 -20.48 -7.87 0.27
N ASN A 183 -19.68 -7.93 -0.81
CA ASN A 183 -20.23 -8.13 -2.16
C ASN A 183 -20.95 -9.48 -2.31
N LEU A 184 -20.37 -10.56 -1.77
CA LEU A 184 -20.98 -11.89 -1.74
C LEU A 184 -22.25 -11.91 -0.91
N ALA A 185 -22.21 -11.39 0.31
CA ALA A 185 -23.36 -11.30 1.19
C ALA A 185 -24.49 -10.51 0.51
N PHE A 186 -24.15 -9.44 -0.20
CA PHE A 186 -25.12 -8.70 -0.99
C PHE A 186 -25.76 -9.56 -2.09
N SER A 187 -24.93 -10.24 -2.88
CA SER A 187 -25.34 -11.03 -4.05
C SER A 187 -26.19 -12.26 -3.68
N TYR A 188 -25.92 -12.87 -2.53
CA TYR A 188 -26.67 -14.02 -2.00
C TYR A 188 -27.76 -13.63 -0.99
N GLU A 189 -28.04 -12.34 -0.83
CA GLU A 189 -29.03 -11.82 0.12
C GLU A 189 -28.83 -12.31 1.56
N ILE A 190 -27.58 -12.43 1.99
CA ILE A 190 -27.21 -12.90 3.34
C ILE A 190 -27.16 -11.70 4.29
N ASP A 191 -28.16 -11.59 5.14
CA ASP A 191 -28.12 -10.67 6.27
C ASP A 191 -27.23 -11.22 7.39
N ARG A 192 -26.61 -10.33 8.17
CA ARG A 192 -25.80 -10.73 9.32
C ARG A 192 -26.70 -11.18 10.47
N PRO A 193 -26.69 -12.47 10.87
CA PRO A 193 -27.48 -12.93 12.01
C PRO A 193 -27.01 -12.26 13.31
N LYS A 194 -27.95 -11.95 14.21
CA LYS A 194 -27.64 -11.38 15.52
C LYS A 194 -26.79 -12.37 16.32
N GLY A 195 -25.71 -11.88 16.93
CA GLY A 195 -24.86 -12.68 17.82
C GLY A 195 -23.68 -13.39 17.15
N LEU A 196 -23.59 -13.43 15.81
CA LEU A 196 -22.39 -13.97 15.15
C LEU A 196 -21.19 -13.04 15.28
N THR A 197 -20.05 -13.64 15.66
CA THR A 197 -18.74 -12.99 15.54
C THR A 197 -18.42 -12.68 14.08
N ASP A 198 -17.49 -11.75 13.83
CA ASP A 198 -17.05 -11.43 12.46
C ASP A 198 -16.49 -12.68 11.75
N VAL A 199 -15.76 -13.53 12.47
CA VAL A 199 -15.18 -14.78 11.96
C VAL A 199 -16.27 -15.74 11.49
N GLU A 200 -17.29 -15.98 12.31
CA GLU A 200 -18.40 -16.87 11.97
C GLU A 200 -19.21 -16.31 10.80
N TYR A 201 -19.43 -14.98 10.77
CA TYR A 201 -20.13 -14.34 9.67
C TYR A 201 -19.37 -14.50 8.35
N PHE A 202 -18.05 -14.27 8.34
CA PHE A 202 -17.23 -14.43 7.13
C PHE A 202 -17.25 -15.88 6.66
N ARG A 203 -17.10 -16.85 7.57
CA ARG A 203 -17.23 -18.28 7.22
C ARG A 203 -18.60 -18.61 6.64
N HIS A 204 -19.68 -18.08 7.22
CA HIS A 204 -21.04 -18.30 6.75
C HIS A 204 -21.27 -17.75 5.33
N VAL A 205 -20.76 -16.56 5.02
CA VAL A 205 -20.89 -15.95 3.69
C VAL A 205 -20.10 -16.75 2.66
N TRP A 206 -18.83 -17.05 2.94
CA TRP A 206 -17.96 -17.76 2.00
C TRP A 206 -18.35 -19.24 1.79
N ALA A 207 -19.07 -19.86 2.73
CA ALA A 207 -19.64 -21.20 2.57
C ALA A 207 -20.68 -21.30 1.44
N ARG A 208 -21.15 -20.18 0.87
CA ARG A 208 -22.01 -20.18 -0.32
C ARG A 208 -21.25 -20.37 -1.63
N GLN A 209 -19.94 -20.14 -1.63
CA GLN A 209 -19.12 -20.38 -2.79
C GLN A 209 -18.87 -21.89 -2.96
N PRO A 210 -18.78 -22.38 -4.21
CA PRO A 210 -18.31 -23.73 -4.50
C PRO A 210 -16.99 -24.05 -3.78
N ALA A 211 -16.90 -25.23 -3.16
CA ALA A 211 -15.75 -25.61 -2.33
C ALA A 211 -14.40 -25.55 -3.08
N HIS A 212 -14.40 -25.78 -4.40
CA HIS A 212 -13.18 -25.69 -5.21
C HIS A 212 -12.69 -24.25 -5.39
N LEU A 213 -13.53 -23.22 -5.24
CA LEU A 213 -13.13 -21.82 -5.35
C LEU A 213 -12.57 -21.25 -4.03
N VAL A 214 -12.89 -21.90 -2.92
CA VAL A 214 -12.54 -21.48 -1.55
C VAL A 214 -11.91 -22.66 -0.82
N GLU A 215 -10.61 -22.87 -1.06
CA GLU A 215 -9.84 -23.96 -0.45
C GLU A 215 -9.55 -23.74 1.06
N ALA A 216 -9.86 -22.55 1.58
CA ALA A 216 -9.44 -22.08 2.91
C ALA A 216 -10.61 -21.58 3.79
N ASP A 217 -10.43 -21.65 5.11
CA ASP A 217 -11.35 -21.01 6.07
C ASP A 217 -11.11 -19.49 6.11
N VAL A 218 -11.83 -18.77 5.25
CA VAL A 218 -11.71 -17.31 5.08
C VAL A 218 -11.94 -16.54 6.38
N GLY A 219 -12.80 -17.04 7.27
CA GLY A 219 -13.04 -16.41 8.57
C GLY A 219 -11.81 -16.46 9.47
N SER A 220 -11.17 -17.63 9.57
CA SER A 220 -9.93 -17.81 10.36
C SER A 220 -8.76 -17.04 9.74
N ASP A 221 -8.66 -17.02 8.41
CA ASP A 221 -7.65 -16.28 7.66
C ASP A 221 -7.76 -14.76 7.90
N TRP A 222 -8.98 -14.22 7.85
CA TRP A 222 -9.25 -12.82 8.17
C TRP A 222 -8.83 -12.48 9.61
N ALA A 223 -9.12 -13.36 10.58
CA ALA A 223 -8.71 -13.16 11.96
C ALA A 223 -7.18 -13.15 12.10
N ALA A 224 -6.49 -14.11 11.49
CA ALA A 224 -5.03 -14.17 11.52
C ALA A 224 -4.37 -12.96 10.84
N LEU A 225 -4.90 -12.49 9.71
CA LEU A 225 -4.46 -11.22 9.11
C LEU A 225 -4.67 -10.03 10.05
N SER A 226 -5.78 -10.00 10.80
CA SER A 226 -6.02 -8.97 11.81
C SER A 226 -4.94 -8.99 12.90
N GLU A 227 -4.63 -10.16 13.45
CA GLU A 227 -3.59 -10.34 14.46
C GLU A 227 -2.21 -9.85 13.97
N ILE A 228 -1.83 -10.20 12.73
CA ILE A 228 -0.62 -9.70 12.07
C ILE A 228 -0.58 -8.17 12.05
N LEU A 229 -1.68 -7.53 11.65
CA LEU A 229 -1.75 -6.06 11.56
C LEU A 229 -1.69 -5.38 12.93
N HIS A 230 -2.09 -6.06 14.00
CA HIS A 230 -1.89 -5.58 15.37
C HIS A 230 -0.46 -5.82 15.90
N GLY A 231 0.46 -6.28 15.04
CA GLY A 231 1.84 -6.59 15.42
C GLY A 231 1.95 -7.78 16.34
N ARG A 232 0.93 -8.65 16.39
CA ARG A 232 0.88 -9.86 17.23
C ARG A 232 1.37 -11.06 16.45
N SER A 233 1.84 -12.07 17.18
CA SER A 233 2.32 -13.30 16.56
C SER A 233 1.17 -14.24 16.25
N VAL A 234 1.16 -14.82 15.06
CA VAL A 234 0.15 -15.79 14.61
C VAL A 234 0.78 -17.15 14.31
N PRO A 235 0.08 -18.26 14.59
CA PRO A 235 0.51 -19.58 14.15
C PRO A 235 0.28 -19.74 12.64
N LEU A 236 1.36 -19.94 11.89
CA LEU A 236 1.35 -20.22 10.45
C LEU A 236 2.07 -21.56 10.23
N GLY A 237 1.30 -22.63 10.10
CA GLY A 237 1.83 -23.99 10.09
C GLY A 237 2.47 -24.36 11.43
N SER A 238 3.74 -24.77 11.42
CA SER A 238 4.49 -25.15 12.62
C SER A 238 5.21 -23.98 13.32
N ARG A 239 5.03 -22.73 12.83
CA ARG A 239 5.76 -21.55 13.31
C ARG A 239 4.80 -20.49 13.84
N THR A 240 5.24 -19.74 14.84
CA THR A 240 4.52 -18.57 15.37
C THR A 240 5.28 -17.30 15.00
N MET A 241 4.61 -16.36 14.33
CA MET A 241 5.28 -15.33 13.54
C MET A 241 4.61 -13.98 13.66
N ALA A 242 5.38 -12.90 13.82
CA ALA A 242 4.89 -11.52 13.74
C ALA A 242 5.49 -10.85 12.49
N VAL A 243 4.76 -9.89 11.90
CA VAL A 243 5.27 -9.09 10.79
C VAL A 243 6.09 -7.91 11.32
N GLU A 244 7.31 -7.79 10.81
CA GLU A 244 8.40 -6.91 11.25
C GLU A 244 9.17 -6.43 10.00
N LEU A 245 9.93 -5.34 10.11
CA LEU A 245 10.66 -4.74 8.97
C LEU A 245 11.73 -5.70 8.38
N ASP A 246 12.39 -6.46 9.25
CA ASP A 246 13.50 -7.37 8.92
C ASP A 246 13.11 -8.84 9.13
N LEU A 247 12.00 -9.26 8.51
CA LEU A 247 11.61 -10.68 8.56
C LEU A 247 12.73 -11.55 7.99
N LYS A 248 13.11 -12.56 8.77
CA LYS A 248 14.01 -13.61 8.28
C LYS A 248 13.41 -14.24 7.03
N ASP A 249 14.29 -14.56 6.12
CA ASP A 249 14.02 -15.17 4.83
C ASP A 249 13.08 -16.39 4.83
N VAL A 250 13.21 -17.29 5.81
CA VAL A 250 12.29 -18.43 5.97
C VAL A 250 10.92 -17.94 6.44
N ASP A 251 10.91 -16.99 7.37
CA ASP A 251 9.68 -16.45 7.95
C ASP A 251 8.91 -15.62 6.91
N ARG A 252 9.62 -14.83 6.08
CA ARG A 252 9.03 -14.08 4.97
C ARG A 252 8.27 -15.00 4.01
N ARG A 253 8.83 -16.16 3.67
CA ARG A 253 8.17 -17.13 2.77
C ARG A 253 6.86 -17.64 3.34
N HIS A 254 6.85 -18.13 4.58
CA HIS A 254 5.63 -18.64 5.22
C HIS A 254 4.53 -17.58 5.32
N VAL A 255 4.88 -16.34 5.67
CA VAL A 255 3.90 -15.25 5.71
C VAL A 255 3.42 -14.88 4.31
N SER A 256 4.30 -14.88 3.31
CA SER A 256 3.92 -14.61 1.92
C SER A 256 3.00 -15.69 1.37
N ASP A 257 3.30 -16.97 1.62
CA ASP A 257 2.45 -18.12 1.25
C ASP A 257 1.07 -17.99 1.89
N PHE A 258 1.03 -17.66 3.19
CA PHE A 258 -0.21 -17.39 3.91
C PHE A 258 -1.01 -16.25 3.27
N ILE A 259 -0.38 -15.09 3.01
CA ILE A 259 -1.06 -13.92 2.42
C ILE A 259 -1.59 -14.22 1.01
N VAL A 260 -0.82 -14.91 0.16
CA VAL A 260 -1.24 -15.29 -1.20
C VAL A 260 -2.41 -16.26 -1.16
N ARG A 261 -2.36 -17.26 -0.26
CA ARG A 261 -3.48 -18.19 -0.04
C ARG A 261 -4.73 -17.43 0.42
N CYS A 262 -4.62 -16.49 1.35
CA CYS A 262 -5.76 -15.69 1.78
C CYS A 262 -6.32 -14.79 0.66
N ALA A 263 -5.44 -14.27 -0.21
CA ALA A 263 -5.84 -13.42 -1.34
C ALA A 263 -6.45 -14.20 -2.52
N SER A 264 -6.30 -15.53 -2.57
CA SER A 264 -6.82 -16.34 -3.68
C SER A 264 -8.34 -16.41 -3.70
N ALA A 265 -9.00 -16.51 -2.54
CA ALA A 265 -10.45 -16.55 -2.43
C ALA A 265 -11.13 -15.30 -3.02
N PRO A 266 -10.77 -14.06 -2.62
CA PRO A 266 -11.31 -12.86 -3.26
C PRO A 266 -10.91 -12.72 -4.74
N LEU A 267 -9.71 -13.15 -5.16
CA LEU A 267 -9.36 -13.15 -6.59
C LEU A 267 -10.25 -14.08 -7.41
N ASN A 268 -10.51 -15.29 -6.91
CA ASN A 268 -11.43 -16.24 -7.54
C ASN A 268 -12.83 -15.63 -7.63
N GLN A 269 -13.30 -14.97 -6.57
CA GLN A 269 -14.60 -14.31 -6.59
C GLN A 269 -14.68 -13.19 -7.63
N VAL A 270 -13.64 -12.34 -7.75
CA VAL A 270 -13.58 -11.31 -8.80
C VAL A 270 -13.73 -11.94 -10.18
N ARG A 271 -13.01 -13.04 -10.43
CA ARG A 271 -13.01 -13.73 -11.73
C ARG A 271 -14.35 -14.38 -12.04
N VAL A 272 -15.01 -14.96 -11.06
CA VAL A 272 -16.39 -15.44 -11.19
C VAL A 272 -17.32 -14.29 -11.57
N CYS A 273 -17.22 -13.14 -10.91
CA CYS A 273 -18.02 -11.97 -11.27
C CYS A 273 -17.72 -11.45 -12.68
N VAL A 274 -16.45 -11.51 -13.14
CA VAL A 274 -16.08 -11.21 -14.53
C VAL A 274 -16.75 -12.18 -15.51
N GLY A 275 -16.72 -13.48 -15.22
CA GLY A 275 -17.39 -14.50 -16.03
C GLY A 275 -18.90 -14.30 -16.10
N LEU A 276 -19.53 -14.00 -14.96
CA LEU A 276 -20.97 -13.68 -14.90
C LEU A 276 -21.31 -12.43 -15.72
N ALA A 277 -20.51 -11.36 -15.62
CA ALA A 277 -20.71 -10.14 -16.39
C ALA A 277 -20.55 -10.37 -17.91
N ALA A 278 -19.79 -11.38 -18.29
CA ALA A 278 -19.50 -11.70 -19.67
C ALA A 278 -20.26 -12.88 -20.24
N ALA A 279 -21.22 -13.42 -19.48
CA ALA A 279 -22.06 -14.51 -19.90
C ALA A 279 -22.64 -14.23 -21.30
N ASN A 280 -22.54 -15.22 -22.19
CA ASN A 280 -22.98 -15.17 -23.60
C ASN A 280 -22.11 -14.34 -24.57
N GLN A 281 -20.99 -13.76 -24.13
CA GLN A 281 -20.08 -12.98 -25.01
C GLN A 281 -18.68 -13.59 -25.14
N GLN A 282 -18.41 -14.72 -24.48
CA GLN A 282 -17.07 -15.29 -24.35
C GLN A 282 -16.91 -16.68 -24.96
N ASN A 283 -15.64 -17.03 -25.17
CA ASN A 283 -15.21 -18.36 -25.53
C ASN A 283 -15.29 -19.27 -24.29
N GLU A 284 -15.85 -20.47 -24.45
CA GLU A 284 -15.96 -21.51 -23.42
C GLU A 284 -14.63 -21.82 -22.71
N GLU A 285 -13.49 -21.69 -23.40
CA GLU A 285 -12.17 -21.82 -22.78
C GLU A 285 -11.91 -20.73 -21.72
N ILE A 286 -12.24 -19.47 -22.02
CA ILE A 286 -12.08 -18.35 -21.09
C ILE A 286 -13.01 -18.53 -19.90
N ASP A 287 -14.27 -18.94 -20.14
CA ASP A 287 -15.24 -19.20 -19.08
C ASP A 287 -14.73 -20.27 -18.10
N ARG A 288 -14.19 -21.38 -18.62
CA ARG A 288 -13.54 -22.42 -17.81
C ARG A 288 -12.36 -21.87 -17.03
N MET A 289 -11.52 -21.05 -17.66
CA MET A 289 -10.41 -20.40 -16.98
C MET A 289 -10.87 -19.43 -15.90
N LEU A 290 -11.99 -18.72 -16.01
CA LEU A 290 -12.46 -17.75 -15.01
C LEU A 290 -12.96 -18.40 -13.72
N VAL A 291 -13.52 -19.62 -13.82
CA VAL A 291 -14.01 -20.39 -12.67
C VAL A 291 -13.02 -21.43 -12.16
N ALA A 292 -11.86 -21.58 -12.81
CA ALA A 292 -10.83 -22.49 -12.34
C ALA A 292 -10.12 -21.94 -11.07
N PRO A 293 -9.87 -22.78 -10.05
CA PRO A 293 -9.06 -22.36 -8.91
C PRO A 293 -7.63 -22.04 -9.33
N LEU A 294 -6.93 -21.22 -8.55
CA LEU A 294 -5.53 -20.89 -8.86
C LEU A 294 -4.63 -22.13 -8.91
N SER A 295 -4.95 -23.17 -8.15
CA SER A 295 -4.25 -24.47 -8.14
C SER A 295 -4.33 -25.20 -9.49
N ALA A 296 -5.33 -24.91 -10.33
CA ALA A 296 -5.48 -25.53 -11.66
C ALA A 296 -4.51 -24.97 -12.71
N PHE A 297 -3.87 -23.82 -12.45
CA PHE A 297 -2.84 -23.25 -13.33
C PHE A 297 -1.49 -23.89 -13.02
N ASP A 298 -1.34 -25.15 -13.41
CA ASP A 298 -0.14 -25.96 -13.14
C ASP A 298 0.98 -25.65 -14.14
N PHE A 299 1.51 -24.44 -14.03
CA PHE A 299 2.68 -24.00 -14.79
C PHE A 299 3.86 -23.82 -13.85
N ASP A 300 5.02 -24.34 -14.25
CA ASP A 300 6.29 -23.99 -13.63
C ASP A 300 6.62 -22.54 -13.96
N VAL A 301 6.37 -21.64 -13.00
CA VAL A 301 6.71 -20.22 -13.14
C VAL A 301 7.94 -19.91 -12.31
N VAL A 302 8.97 -19.46 -13.01
CA VAL A 302 10.13 -18.80 -12.41
C VAL A 302 9.95 -17.31 -12.60
N GLU A 303 10.12 -16.54 -11.52
CA GLU A 303 10.17 -15.09 -11.60
C GLU A 303 11.26 -14.66 -12.60
N PRO A 304 10.92 -13.87 -13.64
CA PRO A 304 11.94 -13.38 -14.54
C PRO A 304 12.97 -12.52 -13.80
N SER A 305 14.26 -12.85 -13.92
CA SER A 305 15.34 -12.21 -13.17
C SER A 305 15.41 -10.69 -13.38
N PHE A 306 14.98 -10.20 -14.54
CA PHE A 306 14.92 -8.79 -14.87
C PHE A 306 13.88 -8.01 -14.06
N LEU A 307 12.91 -8.67 -13.40
CA LEU A 307 11.91 -7.98 -12.59
C LEU A 307 12.48 -7.42 -11.28
N SER A 308 13.58 -8.00 -10.80
CA SER A 308 14.26 -7.56 -9.57
C SER A 308 14.72 -6.10 -9.59
N VAL A 309 14.81 -5.48 -10.77
CA VAL A 309 15.25 -4.09 -10.90
C VAL A 309 14.12 -3.05 -10.82
N PHE A 310 12.86 -3.47 -10.71
CA PHE A 310 11.67 -2.59 -10.70
C PHE A 310 11.07 -2.44 -9.29
N LEU A 311 11.92 -2.07 -8.34
CA LEU A 311 11.58 -1.97 -6.92
C LEU A 311 11.08 -0.60 -6.48
N GLU A 312 11.25 0.43 -7.32
CA GLU A 312 10.96 1.79 -6.89
C GLU A 312 9.46 1.97 -6.65
N PRO A 313 9.04 2.42 -5.45
CA PRO A 313 7.70 2.97 -5.25
C PRO A 313 7.42 4.11 -6.23
N PRO A 314 6.16 4.48 -6.51
CA PRO A 314 5.82 5.44 -7.54
C PRO A 314 5.98 6.88 -7.02
N ASP A 315 7.19 7.19 -6.52
CA ASP A 315 7.56 8.54 -6.13
C ASP A 315 7.78 9.45 -7.34
N TYR A 316 7.83 10.77 -7.08
CA TYR A 316 7.94 11.78 -8.14
C TYR A 316 9.15 11.55 -9.06
N ASP A 317 10.31 11.23 -8.49
CA ASP A 317 11.53 10.99 -9.25
C ASP A 317 11.38 9.76 -10.16
N PHE A 318 10.79 8.68 -9.65
CA PHE A 318 10.55 7.48 -10.44
C PHE A 318 9.54 7.72 -11.55
N VAL A 319 8.34 8.27 -11.26
CA VAL A 319 7.27 8.39 -12.26
C VAL A 319 7.57 9.40 -13.37
N THR A 320 8.55 10.29 -13.15
CA THR A 320 9.07 11.22 -14.16
C THR A 320 10.32 10.70 -14.88
N SER A 321 10.87 9.55 -14.46
CA SER A 321 12.08 8.98 -15.04
C SER A 321 11.86 8.27 -16.38
N GLU A 322 12.97 8.03 -17.09
CA GLU A 322 13.02 7.17 -18.28
C GLU A 322 12.61 5.72 -17.94
N ARG A 323 12.97 5.22 -16.74
CA ARG A 323 12.61 3.87 -16.29
C ARG A 323 11.09 3.70 -16.19
N SER A 324 10.38 4.66 -15.59
CA SER A 324 8.91 4.63 -15.57
C SER A 324 8.34 4.70 -16.99
N SER A 325 8.92 5.50 -17.88
CA SER A 325 8.51 5.56 -19.29
C SER A 325 8.63 4.21 -20.00
N THR A 326 9.68 3.43 -19.74
CA THR A 326 9.84 2.06 -20.27
C THR A 326 8.76 1.12 -19.72
N LEU A 327 8.50 1.14 -18.42
CA LEU A 327 7.45 0.32 -17.80
C LEU A 327 6.06 0.65 -18.38
N ARG A 328 5.78 1.94 -18.59
CA ARG A 328 4.55 2.38 -19.26
C ARG A 328 4.40 1.82 -20.66
N GLN A 329 5.47 1.75 -21.44
CA GLN A 329 5.45 1.12 -22.77
C GLN A 329 5.15 -0.37 -22.68
N TRP A 330 5.64 -1.07 -21.65
CA TRP A 330 5.31 -2.48 -21.42
C TRP A 330 3.83 -2.69 -21.08
N GLY A 331 3.28 -1.88 -20.16
CA GLY A 331 1.84 -1.92 -19.86
C GLY A 331 0.99 -1.64 -21.11
N GLN A 332 1.37 -0.65 -21.92
CA GLN A 332 0.71 -0.38 -23.21
C GLN A 332 0.85 -1.54 -24.20
N ALA A 333 2.00 -2.21 -24.24
CA ALA A 333 2.21 -3.39 -25.07
C ALA A 333 1.30 -4.54 -24.62
N TYR A 334 1.21 -4.80 -23.31
CA TYR A 334 0.30 -5.80 -22.75
C TYR A 334 -1.17 -5.53 -23.12
N ARG A 335 -1.68 -4.31 -22.90
CA ARG A 335 -3.05 -3.94 -23.27
C ARG A 335 -3.32 -4.11 -24.77
N ARG A 336 -2.33 -3.81 -25.62
CA ARG A 336 -2.43 -4.06 -27.08
C ARG A 336 -2.46 -5.54 -27.40
N ILE A 337 -1.70 -6.37 -26.68
CA ILE A 337 -1.74 -7.83 -26.83
C ILE A 337 -3.13 -8.34 -26.47
N VAL A 338 -3.67 -7.98 -25.30
CA VAL A 338 -5.03 -8.36 -24.87
C VAL A 338 -6.07 -7.98 -25.92
N ARG A 339 -6.03 -6.75 -26.45
CA ARG A 339 -6.93 -6.29 -27.53
C ARG A 339 -6.81 -7.08 -28.82
N ARG A 340 -5.58 -7.44 -29.21
CA ARG A 340 -5.33 -8.22 -30.43
C ARG A 340 -5.74 -9.68 -30.28
N SER A 341 -5.79 -10.19 -29.06
CA SER A 341 -6.23 -11.55 -28.75
C SER A 341 -7.75 -11.69 -28.67
N LEU A 342 -8.52 -10.61 -28.85
CA LEU A 342 -9.99 -10.69 -28.87
C LEU A 342 -10.46 -11.65 -29.97
N GLY A 343 -11.27 -12.64 -29.59
CA GLY A 343 -11.79 -13.67 -30.49
C GLY A 343 -10.81 -14.80 -30.83
N ALA A 344 -9.56 -14.75 -30.34
CA ALA A 344 -8.60 -15.84 -30.47
C ALA A 344 -8.60 -16.72 -29.21
N PRO A 345 -8.24 -18.02 -29.32
CA PRO A 345 -7.95 -18.86 -28.15
C PRO A 345 -6.85 -18.25 -27.27
N LEU A 346 -7.01 -18.35 -25.95
CA LEU A 346 -6.02 -17.81 -25.01
C LEU A 346 -4.94 -18.85 -24.73
N GLU A 347 -3.84 -18.79 -25.48
CA GLU A 347 -2.66 -19.60 -25.20
C GLU A 347 -1.86 -19.04 -24.01
N LEU A 348 -2.06 -19.63 -22.83
CA LEU A 348 -1.27 -19.28 -21.64
C LEU A 348 0.20 -19.67 -21.83
N ARG A 349 1.10 -18.75 -21.44
CA ARG A 349 2.56 -18.84 -21.62
C ARG A 349 3.23 -18.16 -20.43
N SER A 350 4.53 -18.37 -20.23
CA SER A 350 5.28 -17.73 -19.14
C SER A 350 5.06 -16.21 -19.03
N PHE A 351 4.89 -15.53 -20.17
CA PHE A 351 4.48 -14.12 -20.25
C PHE A 351 3.25 -13.77 -19.41
N HIS A 352 2.21 -14.61 -19.45
CA HIS A 352 0.95 -14.42 -18.76
C HIS A 352 1.05 -14.62 -17.25
N ALA A 353 2.13 -15.23 -16.74
CA ALA A 353 2.32 -15.39 -15.31
C ALA A 353 2.74 -14.09 -14.61
N TRP A 354 3.46 -13.20 -15.31
CA TRP A 354 4.07 -12.01 -14.70
C TRP A 354 3.60 -10.70 -15.32
N MET A 355 3.42 -10.61 -16.65
CA MET A 355 3.09 -9.32 -17.29
C MET A 355 1.75 -8.74 -16.86
N PRO A 356 0.67 -9.51 -16.64
CA PRO A 356 -0.58 -8.96 -16.11
C PRO A 356 -0.40 -8.32 -14.73
N LEU A 357 0.45 -8.92 -13.88
CA LEU A 357 0.79 -8.37 -12.56
C LEU A 357 1.60 -7.08 -12.69
N GLU A 358 2.62 -7.06 -13.56
CA GLU A 358 3.41 -5.84 -13.82
C GLU A 358 2.56 -4.72 -14.44
N GLU A 359 1.58 -5.05 -15.27
CA GLU A 359 0.71 -4.04 -15.85
C GLU A 359 -0.10 -3.32 -14.76
N ARG A 360 -0.49 -4.01 -13.67
CA ARG A 360 -1.13 -3.36 -12.52
C ARG A 360 -0.20 -2.40 -11.80
N TRP A 361 1.08 -2.74 -11.72
CA TRP A 361 2.09 -1.82 -11.22
C TRP A 361 2.25 -0.59 -12.11
N VAL A 362 2.26 -0.79 -13.44
CA VAL A 362 2.30 0.30 -14.41
C VAL A 362 1.11 1.24 -14.23
N ARG A 363 -0.10 0.70 -13.98
CA ARG A 363 -1.29 1.49 -13.71
C ARG A 363 -1.17 2.33 -12.45
N ALA A 364 -0.68 1.76 -11.35
CA ALA A 364 -0.40 2.51 -10.13
C ALA A 364 0.60 3.65 -10.37
N GLY A 365 1.63 3.42 -11.19
CA GLY A 365 2.56 4.46 -11.62
C GLY A 365 1.93 5.56 -12.49
N ASP A 366 1.02 5.18 -13.40
CA ASP A 366 0.25 6.13 -14.21
C ASP A 366 -0.73 6.98 -13.37
N GLU A 367 -1.34 6.39 -12.34
CA GLU A 367 -2.19 7.09 -11.36
C GLU A 367 -1.38 8.07 -10.52
N ALA A 368 -0.28 7.62 -9.92
CA ALA A 368 0.63 8.49 -9.15
C ALA A 368 1.16 9.66 -10.00
N ARG A 369 1.56 9.40 -11.25
CA ARG A 369 2.00 10.46 -12.18
C ARG A 369 0.90 11.50 -12.42
N ARG A 370 -0.35 11.06 -12.57
CA ARG A 370 -1.50 11.96 -12.75
C ARG A 370 -1.78 12.76 -11.49
N ALA A 371 -1.68 12.15 -10.32
CA ALA A 371 -1.80 12.85 -9.04
C ALA A 371 -0.77 13.97 -8.91
N PHE A 372 0.51 13.73 -9.23
CA PHE A 372 1.54 14.78 -9.20
C PHE A 372 1.32 15.89 -10.24
N VAL A 373 0.80 15.56 -11.43
CA VAL A 373 0.44 16.58 -12.43
C VAL A 373 -0.71 17.45 -11.92
N LEU A 374 -1.72 16.86 -11.30
CA LEU A 374 -2.84 17.58 -10.70
C LEU A 374 -2.40 18.44 -9.50
N GLU A 375 -1.53 17.90 -8.65
CA GLU A 375 -0.97 18.63 -7.52
C GLU A 375 -0.15 19.83 -7.99
N ARG A 376 0.71 19.65 -9.00
CA ARG A 376 1.46 20.74 -9.63
C ARG A 376 0.55 21.82 -10.21
N HIS A 377 -0.53 21.42 -10.89
CA HIS A 377 -1.50 22.36 -11.43
C HIS A 377 -2.22 23.14 -10.31
N THR A 378 -2.56 22.46 -9.20
CA THR A 378 -3.31 23.03 -8.08
C THR A 378 -2.45 23.97 -7.22
N MET A 379 -1.18 23.61 -6.99
CA MET A 379 -0.27 24.36 -6.13
C MET A 379 0.54 25.42 -6.87
N GLY A 380 0.64 25.35 -8.20
CA GLY A 380 1.40 26.31 -9.01
C GLY A 380 2.87 26.36 -8.59
N ASP A 381 3.37 27.56 -8.30
CA ASP A 381 4.76 27.79 -7.87
C ASP A 381 5.09 27.19 -6.49
N ALA A 382 4.08 26.85 -5.69
CA ALA A 382 4.29 26.19 -4.40
C ALA A 382 4.57 24.67 -4.53
N PHE A 383 4.42 24.10 -5.73
CA PHE A 383 4.79 22.70 -5.98
C PHE A 383 6.31 22.55 -6.12
N ASP A 384 6.93 21.93 -5.12
CA ASP A 384 8.38 21.68 -5.10
C ASP A 384 8.72 20.17 -5.02
N PRO A 385 9.24 19.58 -6.11
CA PRO A 385 9.75 18.21 -6.12
C PRO A 385 10.83 17.92 -5.07
N ASP A 386 11.68 18.90 -4.74
CA ASP A 386 12.76 18.71 -3.79
C ASP A 386 12.23 18.57 -2.36
N VAL A 387 11.14 19.28 -2.03
CA VAL A 387 10.40 19.10 -0.77
C VAL A 387 9.80 17.70 -0.67
N LEU A 388 9.23 17.18 -1.75
CA LEU A 388 8.71 15.80 -1.80
C LEU A 388 9.85 14.78 -1.60
N ARG A 389 11.00 15.00 -2.23
CA ARG A 389 12.18 14.15 -2.05
C ARG A 389 12.68 14.17 -0.60
N GLY A 390 12.78 15.37 0.00
CA GLY A 390 13.15 15.54 1.41
C GLY A 390 12.19 14.82 2.36
N ARG A 391 10.88 14.90 2.10
CA ARG A 391 9.84 14.19 2.85
C ARG A 391 10.04 12.67 2.81
N LEU A 392 10.31 12.11 1.63
CA LEU A 392 10.56 10.67 1.47
C LEU A 392 11.86 10.20 2.12
N ILE A 393 12.92 11.02 2.07
CA ILE A 393 14.16 10.75 2.79
C ILE A 393 13.88 10.66 4.29
N ARG A 394 13.13 11.61 4.83
CA ARG A 394 12.72 11.63 6.25
C ARG A 394 11.86 10.40 6.62
N LEU A 395 10.91 10.01 5.78
CA LEU A 395 10.10 8.78 5.94
C LEU A 395 10.96 7.53 6.05
N ARG A 396 11.89 7.33 5.11
CA ARG A 396 12.82 6.20 5.15
C ARG A 396 13.73 6.27 6.37
N ALA A 397 14.29 7.43 6.66
CA ALA A 397 15.24 7.61 7.75
C ALA A 397 14.63 7.30 9.12
N ILE A 398 13.40 7.77 9.38
CA ILE A 398 12.70 7.47 10.63
C ILE A 398 12.40 5.98 10.75
N THR A 399 11.86 5.35 9.70
CA THR A 399 11.56 3.91 9.69
C THR A 399 12.81 3.06 9.97
N GLU A 400 13.92 3.33 9.29
CA GLU A 400 15.15 2.56 9.46
C GLU A 400 15.76 2.77 10.85
N MET A 401 15.79 4.01 11.34
CA MET A 401 16.26 4.28 12.70
C MET A 401 15.39 3.57 13.75
N THR A 402 14.06 3.52 13.57
CA THR A 402 13.18 2.74 14.44
C THR A 402 13.56 1.25 14.46
N GLY A 403 13.84 0.66 13.29
CA GLY A 403 14.28 -0.74 13.19
C GLY A 403 15.58 -1.01 13.96
N LEU A 404 16.55 -0.09 13.85
CA LEU A 404 17.82 -0.17 14.57
C LEU A 404 17.64 -0.03 16.09
N VAL A 405 16.84 0.95 16.55
CA VAL A 405 16.49 1.12 17.97
C VAL A 405 15.74 -0.10 18.52
N ALA A 406 14.86 -0.71 17.73
CA ALA A 406 14.19 -1.94 18.13
C ALA A 406 15.19 -3.09 18.34
N THR A 407 16.23 -3.17 17.52
CA THR A 407 17.25 -4.21 17.65
C THR A 407 18.04 -4.09 18.95
N SER A 408 18.36 -2.87 19.39
CA SER A 408 19.01 -2.59 20.67
C SER A 408 18.08 -2.59 21.89
N THR A 409 16.76 -2.72 21.70
CA THR A 409 15.78 -2.75 22.80
C THR A 409 15.72 -4.15 23.43
N GLU A 410 15.98 -4.25 24.74
CA GLU A 410 15.96 -5.54 25.46
C GLU A 410 14.53 -6.07 25.69
N ALA A 411 13.60 -5.19 26.08
CA ALA A 411 12.23 -5.57 26.41
C ALA A 411 11.49 -6.09 25.16
N ARG A 412 11.26 -7.40 25.10
CA ARG A 412 10.68 -8.11 23.94
C ARG A 412 9.42 -7.45 23.37
N ALA A 413 8.45 -7.12 24.23
CA ALA A 413 7.18 -6.53 23.79
C ALA A 413 7.36 -5.12 23.19
N ARG A 414 8.23 -4.29 23.78
CA ARG A 414 8.59 -2.98 23.24
C ARG A 414 9.32 -3.12 21.90
N LYS A 415 10.28 -4.04 21.82
CA LYS A 415 11.00 -4.37 20.57
C LYS A 415 10.04 -4.78 19.46
N GLN A 416 9.10 -5.69 19.74
CA GLN A 416 8.08 -6.11 18.77
C GLN A 416 7.20 -4.94 18.32
N ALA A 417 6.76 -4.09 19.27
CA ALA A 417 5.97 -2.91 18.95
C ALA A 417 6.73 -1.91 18.06
N LEU A 418 8.02 -1.65 18.32
CA LEU A 418 8.84 -0.78 17.45
C LEU A 418 9.03 -1.37 16.05
N ARG A 419 9.26 -2.69 15.94
CA ARG A 419 9.38 -3.36 14.64
C ARG A 419 8.09 -3.35 13.84
N ALA A 420 6.96 -3.57 14.50
CA ALA A 420 5.64 -3.47 13.89
C ALA A 420 5.35 -2.03 13.44
N ALA A 421 5.71 -1.03 14.26
CA ALA A 421 5.58 0.38 13.90
C ALA A 421 6.41 0.74 12.67
N ALA A 422 7.65 0.27 12.58
CA ALA A 422 8.51 0.49 11.43
C ALA A 422 7.94 -0.16 10.16
N ALA A 423 7.51 -1.43 10.23
CA ALA A 423 6.91 -2.15 9.10
C ALA A 423 5.59 -1.51 8.61
N ALA A 424 4.75 -1.09 9.56
CA ALA A 424 3.49 -0.41 9.27
C ALA A 424 3.72 0.98 8.67
N MET A 425 4.68 1.75 9.20
CA MET A 425 5.03 3.06 8.65
C MET A 425 5.62 2.95 7.24
N GLU A 426 6.51 1.97 7.00
CA GLU A 426 7.01 1.70 5.65
C GLU A 426 5.88 1.46 4.66
N SER A 427 5.01 0.52 5.03
CA SER A 427 3.87 0.13 4.24
C SER A 427 2.89 1.30 4.01
N ALA A 428 2.72 2.18 5.00
CA ALA A 428 1.84 3.33 4.91
C ALA A 428 2.29 4.32 3.84
N TRP A 429 3.57 4.73 3.83
CA TRP A 429 4.04 5.69 2.84
C TRP A 429 4.16 5.08 1.44
N VAL A 430 4.48 3.78 1.33
CA VAL A 430 4.50 3.08 0.03
C VAL A 430 3.11 3.02 -0.60
N LEU A 431 2.07 2.73 0.19
CA LEU A 431 0.69 2.73 -0.30
C LEU A 431 0.15 4.15 -0.51
N TRP A 432 0.60 5.13 0.26
CA TRP A 432 0.24 6.53 0.06
C TRP A 432 0.74 7.05 -1.29
N LEU A 433 1.97 6.70 -1.69
CA LEU A 433 2.49 7.05 -3.02
C LEU A 433 1.68 6.42 -4.17
N GLN A 434 1.02 5.28 -3.92
CA GLN A 434 0.11 4.64 -4.88
C GLN A 434 -1.30 5.26 -4.87
N ASP A 435 -1.51 6.34 -4.11
CA ASP A 435 -2.77 7.05 -3.97
C ASP A 435 -3.94 6.23 -3.38
N VAL A 436 -3.65 5.10 -2.70
CA VAL A 436 -4.68 4.20 -2.16
C VAL A 436 -4.99 4.43 -0.67
N ASP A 437 -6.26 4.27 -0.31
CA ASP A 437 -6.74 4.45 1.07
C ASP A 437 -6.22 3.40 2.04
N ASP A 438 -5.71 2.27 1.55
CA ASP A 438 -5.09 1.22 2.35
C ASP A 438 -3.85 1.71 3.10
N SER A 439 -3.26 2.84 2.68
CA SER A 439 -2.27 3.58 3.47
C SER A 439 -2.79 3.90 4.87
N MET A 440 -4.07 4.25 5.04
CA MET A 440 -4.66 4.59 6.34
C MET A 440 -4.81 3.38 7.26
N THR A 441 -5.00 2.18 6.71
CA THR A 441 -4.90 0.92 7.48
C THR A 441 -3.52 0.78 8.11
N CYS A 442 -2.47 1.10 7.35
CA CYS A 442 -1.10 1.04 7.80
C CYS A 442 -0.75 2.17 8.79
N VAL A 443 -1.26 3.39 8.56
CA VAL A 443 -1.14 4.50 9.52
C VAL A 443 -1.78 4.13 10.86
N ARG A 444 -2.95 3.47 10.85
CA ARG A 444 -3.61 2.95 12.06
C ARG A 444 -2.72 1.95 12.82
N GLY A 445 -2.14 1.00 12.09
CA GLY A 445 -1.20 0.03 12.65
C GLY A 445 0.04 0.66 13.26
N ALA A 446 0.58 1.69 12.58
CA ALA A 446 1.73 2.43 13.05
C ALA A 446 1.41 3.18 14.35
N ILE A 447 0.32 3.96 14.43
CA ILE A 447 -0.02 4.71 15.65
C ILE A 447 -0.29 3.77 16.84
N GLU A 448 -0.96 2.64 16.62
CA GLU A 448 -1.16 1.62 17.66
C GLU A 448 0.17 1.08 18.17
N SER A 449 1.06 0.69 17.25
CA SER A 449 2.35 0.10 17.58
C SER A 449 3.29 1.10 18.28
N VAL A 450 3.30 2.36 17.85
CA VAL A 450 4.04 3.44 18.53
C VAL A 450 3.47 3.68 19.93
N ALA A 451 2.14 3.75 20.07
CA ALA A 451 1.50 3.94 21.38
C ALA A 451 1.80 2.78 22.34
N ARG A 452 1.81 1.54 21.83
CA ARG A 452 2.22 0.35 22.57
C ARG A 452 3.68 0.44 23.01
N ALA A 453 4.61 0.77 22.10
CA ALA A 453 6.03 0.95 22.40
C ALA A 453 6.27 2.03 23.48
N ARG A 454 5.64 3.20 23.31
CA ARG A 454 5.67 4.31 24.27
C ARG A 454 5.11 3.91 25.63
N THR A 455 4.02 3.15 25.67
CA THR A 455 3.44 2.67 26.93
C THR A 455 4.37 1.70 27.65
N HIS A 456 5.06 0.80 26.93
CA HIS A 456 6.09 -0.04 27.54
C HIS A 456 7.26 0.76 28.12
N ARG A 457 7.69 1.83 27.43
CA ARG A 457 8.76 2.70 27.91
C ARG A 457 8.35 3.51 29.15
N LEU A 458 7.20 4.18 29.10
CA LEU A 458 6.79 5.14 30.14
C LEU A 458 6.01 4.49 31.30
N LYS A 459 5.27 3.41 31.04
CA LYS A 459 4.32 2.78 31.98
C LYS A 459 4.40 1.25 31.89
N PRO A 460 5.57 0.64 32.15
CA PRO A 460 5.81 -0.80 31.90
C PRO A 460 4.84 -1.72 32.65
N THR A 461 4.45 -1.38 33.88
CA THR A 461 3.48 -2.16 34.68
C THR A 461 2.08 -2.14 34.05
N LYS A 462 1.63 -0.97 33.58
CA LYS A 462 0.36 -0.83 32.85
C LYS A 462 0.39 -1.61 31.54
N ALA A 463 1.50 -1.53 30.80
CA ALA A 463 1.69 -2.24 29.55
C ALA A 463 1.61 -3.76 29.77
N ALA A 464 2.37 -4.30 30.73
CA ALA A 464 2.35 -5.73 31.06
C ALA A 464 0.95 -6.23 31.45
N ARG A 465 0.19 -5.45 32.23
CA ARG A 465 -1.20 -5.78 32.56
C ARG A 465 -2.11 -5.77 31.33
N MET A 466 -1.87 -4.90 30.36
CA MET A 466 -2.64 -4.84 29.12
C MET A 466 -2.34 -6.04 28.21
N GLU A 467 -1.07 -6.45 28.11
CA GLU A 467 -0.65 -7.65 27.36
C GLU A 467 -1.21 -8.95 27.96
N ALA A 468 -1.36 -9.02 29.28
CA ALA A 468 -1.84 -10.21 29.98
C ALA A 468 -3.37 -10.42 29.90
N GLN A 469 -4.13 -9.51 29.26
CA GLN A 469 -5.58 -9.64 29.14
C GLN A 469 -5.95 -10.77 28.18
N ALA A 470 -6.96 -11.57 28.55
CA ALA A 470 -7.49 -12.63 27.68
C ALA A 470 -8.05 -12.07 26.37
N THR A 471 -8.66 -10.89 26.43
CA THR A 471 -9.06 -10.12 25.25
C THR A 471 -8.01 -9.06 24.96
N PRO A 472 -7.39 -9.09 23.77
CA PRO A 472 -6.39 -8.10 23.38
C PRO A 472 -6.92 -6.66 23.45
N PRO A 473 -6.14 -5.68 23.94
CA PRO A 473 -6.56 -4.29 24.00
C PRO A 473 -6.82 -3.73 22.60
N SER A 474 -7.90 -2.95 22.45
CA SER A 474 -8.15 -2.21 21.20
C SER A 474 -7.07 -1.13 20.96
N PRO A 475 -6.86 -0.70 19.70
CA PRO A 475 -5.90 0.36 19.38
C PRO A 475 -6.09 1.63 20.21
N SER A 476 -7.34 2.03 20.45
CA SER A 476 -7.70 3.19 21.26
C SER A 476 -7.20 3.09 22.71
N ARG A 477 -7.15 1.89 23.30
CA ARG A 477 -6.65 1.69 24.68
C ARG A 477 -5.15 1.89 24.76
N TRP A 478 -4.39 1.48 23.73
CA TRP A 478 -2.96 1.76 23.66
C TRP A 478 -2.69 3.26 23.50
N VAL A 479 -3.42 3.93 22.61
CA VAL A 479 -3.31 5.39 22.40
C VAL A 479 -3.63 6.17 23.68
N GLU A 480 -4.69 5.78 24.41
CA GLU A 480 -4.98 6.36 25.72
C GLU A 480 -3.87 6.08 26.74
N ALA A 481 -3.36 4.85 26.80
CA ALA A 481 -2.30 4.47 27.72
C ALA A 481 -1.00 5.26 27.48
N ALA A 482 -0.69 5.55 26.23
CA ALA A 482 0.43 6.38 25.78
C ALA A 482 0.30 7.86 26.16
N GLY A 483 -0.89 8.30 26.62
CA GLY A 483 -1.18 9.69 27.00
C GLY A 483 -1.87 10.50 25.90
N TRP A 484 -2.34 9.85 24.83
CA TRP A 484 -2.89 10.53 23.64
C TRP A 484 -4.41 10.39 23.55
N ARG A 485 -5.11 10.38 24.69
CA ARG A 485 -6.57 10.18 24.76
C ARG A 485 -7.36 11.14 23.88
N ARG A 486 -6.88 12.38 23.71
CA ARG A 486 -7.52 13.41 22.86
C ARG A 486 -7.56 13.03 21.37
N MET A 487 -6.76 12.06 20.93
CA MET A 487 -6.76 11.54 19.55
C MET A 487 -7.82 10.47 19.29
N SER A 488 -8.73 10.20 20.23
CA SER A 488 -9.73 9.13 20.07
C SER A 488 -10.56 9.26 18.78
N VAL A 489 -10.94 10.47 18.39
CA VAL A 489 -11.69 10.72 17.16
C VAL A 489 -10.87 10.44 15.90
N PHE A 490 -9.58 10.77 15.92
CA PHE A 490 -8.64 10.46 14.84
C PHE A 490 -8.45 8.94 14.69
N VAL A 491 -8.22 8.23 15.80
CA VAL A 491 -8.10 6.76 15.80
C VAL A 491 -9.38 6.10 15.30
N ARG A 492 -10.55 6.67 15.63
CA ARG A 492 -11.84 6.22 15.11
C ARG A 492 -11.90 6.38 13.58
N ALA A 493 -11.56 7.55 13.03
CA ALA A 493 -11.55 7.75 11.58
C ALA A 493 -10.56 6.82 10.86
N LEU A 494 -9.37 6.61 11.41
CA LEU A 494 -8.43 5.62 10.87
C LEU A 494 -9.01 4.20 10.93
N SER A 495 -9.77 3.87 11.98
CA SER A 495 -10.41 2.55 12.12
C SER A 495 -11.54 2.35 11.11
N GLU A 496 -12.32 3.39 10.82
CA GLU A 496 -13.33 3.38 9.76
C GLU A 496 -12.68 3.16 8.38
N LEU A 497 -11.59 3.87 8.08
CA LEU A 497 -10.84 3.72 6.82
C LEU A 497 -10.08 2.40 6.70
N ALA A 498 -9.72 1.79 7.83
CA ALA A 498 -9.01 0.51 7.87
C ALA A 498 -9.89 -0.70 7.55
N HIS A 499 -11.22 -0.56 7.58
CA HIS A 499 -12.15 -1.66 7.41
C HIS A 499 -13.25 -1.36 6.39
N ILE A 500 -13.71 -2.41 5.72
CA ILE A 500 -14.98 -2.41 4.99
C ILE A 500 -15.96 -3.20 5.84
N GLN A 501 -17.02 -2.54 6.32
CA GLN A 501 -18.07 -3.10 7.15
C GLN A 501 -19.42 -2.56 6.70
N GLU A 502 -20.52 -3.27 6.99
CA GLU A 502 -21.89 -2.79 6.72
C GLU A 502 -22.16 -1.41 7.33
N ARG A 503 -21.44 -1.04 8.40
CA ARG A 503 -21.56 0.24 9.11
C ARG A 503 -20.50 1.29 8.72
N SER A 504 -19.67 1.05 7.71
CA SER A 504 -18.55 1.92 7.32
C SER A 504 -19.01 3.34 6.97
N ARG A 505 -18.16 4.33 7.33
CA ARG A 505 -18.40 5.78 7.12
C ARG A 505 -17.14 6.46 6.56
N HIS A 506 -16.67 6.00 5.41
CA HIS A 506 -15.37 6.41 4.85
C HIS A 506 -15.34 7.90 4.47
N ARG A 507 -16.40 8.43 3.87
CA ARG A 507 -16.53 9.84 3.48
C ARG A 507 -16.39 10.75 4.70
N SER A 508 -17.15 10.49 5.75
CA SER A 508 -17.11 11.32 6.97
C SER A 508 -15.78 11.19 7.71
N SER A 509 -15.12 10.04 7.58
CA SER A 509 -13.77 9.82 8.11
C SER A 509 -12.73 10.62 7.33
N ARG A 510 -12.82 10.66 5.99
CA ARG A 510 -11.98 11.56 5.16
C ARG A 510 -12.24 13.02 5.50
N ALA A 511 -13.50 13.42 5.70
CA ALA A 511 -13.85 14.79 6.11
C ALA A 511 -13.22 15.17 7.47
N LEU A 512 -13.20 14.25 8.45
CA LEU A 512 -12.49 14.47 9.70
C LEU A 512 -10.99 14.66 9.46
N LEU A 513 -10.36 13.79 8.66
CA LEU A 513 -8.93 13.93 8.34
C LEU A 513 -8.64 15.29 7.71
N THR A 514 -9.53 15.78 6.82
CA THR A 514 -9.43 17.11 6.23
C THR A 514 -9.46 18.21 7.29
N ALA A 515 -10.43 18.16 8.21
CA ALA A 515 -10.60 19.15 9.27
C ALA A 515 -9.43 19.17 10.28
N LEU A 516 -8.70 18.06 10.43
CA LEU A 516 -7.58 17.96 11.37
C LEU A 516 -6.28 18.64 10.92
N GLN A 517 -6.16 19.00 9.64
CA GLN A 517 -4.90 19.51 9.08
C GLN A 517 -4.52 20.91 9.54
N GLY A 518 -5.47 21.71 10.03
CA GLY A 518 -5.22 23.12 10.35
C GLY A 518 -5.13 23.98 9.09
N ASP A 519 -4.21 24.95 9.07
CA ASP A 519 -4.02 25.99 8.05
C ASP A 519 -3.68 25.45 6.64
N VAL A 520 -4.66 24.83 5.98
CA VAL A 520 -4.52 24.27 4.63
C VAL A 520 -5.28 25.10 3.62
N VAL A 521 -4.70 25.23 2.42
CA VAL A 521 -5.39 25.81 1.26
C VAL A 521 -6.69 25.04 1.01
N PRO A 522 -7.88 25.67 1.12
CA PRO A 522 -9.15 24.96 1.07
C PRO A 522 -9.34 24.07 -0.16
N ALA A 523 -8.80 24.51 -1.31
CA ALA A 523 -8.88 23.77 -2.57
C ALA A 523 -8.10 22.44 -2.59
N SER A 524 -7.03 22.31 -1.78
CA SER A 524 -6.20 21.10 -1.74
C SER A 524 -6.42 20.25 -0.49
N ALA A 525 -7.19 20.75 0.48
CA ALA A 525 -7.29 20.13 1.80
C ALA A 525 -7.76 18.67 1.76
N ALA A 526 -8.76 18.33 0.95
CA ALA A 526 -9.21 16.94 0.85
C ALA A 526 -8.12 16.00 0.30
N SER A 527 -7.30 16.47 -0.64
CA SER A 527 -6.25 15.69 -1.29
C SER A 527 -5.01 15.51 -0.41
N THR A 528 -4.71 16.48 0.47
CA THR A 528 -3.53 16.43 1.35
C THR A 528 -3.78 15.74 2.69
N ALA A 529 -5.04 15.48 3.05
CA ALA A 529 -5.44 14.96 4.37
C ALA A 529 -4.76 13.64 4.77
N ARG A 530 -4.63 12.70 3.83
CA ARG A 530 -3.95 11.42 4.06
C ARG A 530 -2.45 11.58 4.28
N GLY A 531 -1.81 12.46 3.50
CA GLY A 531 -0.40 12.80 3.67
C GLY A 531 -0.13 13.45 5.03
N HIS A 532 -0.98 14.39 5.45
CA HIS A 532 -0.88 15.00 6.77
C HIS A 532 -1.07 13.97 7.90
N ALA A 533 -2.06 13.06 7.81
CA ALA A 533 -2.27 12.02 8.80
C ALA A 533 -1.06 11.08 8.93
N LEU A 534 -0.47 10.69 7.79
CA LEU A 534 0.78 9.92 7.72
C LEU A 534 1.92 10.65 8.42
N GLU A 535 2.16 11.92 8.09
CA GLU A 535 3.23 12.74 8.65
C GLU A 535 3.09 12.91 10.16
N LYS A 536 1.88 13.18 10.67
CA LYS A 536 1.68 13.32 12.11
C LYS A 536 1.97 12.03 12.87
N VAL A 537 1.56 10.87 12.36
CA VAL A 537 1.90 9.57 12.97
C VAL A 537 3.39 9.25 12.82
N GLN A 538 4.01 9.63 11.71
CA GLN A 538 5.45 9.52 11.51
C GLN A 538 6.23 10.34 12.55
N MET A 539 5.80 11.55 12.86
CA MET A 539 6.44 12.38 13.90
C MET A 539 6.30 11.74 15.28
N LEU A 540 5.14 11.18 15.63
CA LEU A 540 4.99 10.39 16.87
C LEU A 540 6.02 9.24 16.93
N LEU A 541 6.21 8.53 15.81
CA LEU A 541 7.21 7.47 15.72
C LEU A 541 8.64 8.02 15.86
N ALA A 542 8.93 9.16 15.22
CA ALA A 542 10.24 9.81 15.25
C ALA A 542 10.64 10.19 16.67
N HIS A 543 9.72 10.79 17.44
CA HIS A 543 9.99 11.15 18.84
C HIS A 543 10.13 9.94 19.74
N GLU A 544 9.32 8.88 19.55
CA GLU A 544 9.50 7.66 20.31
C GLU A 544 10.84 6.97 19.98
N THR A 545 11.26 7.04 18.72
CA THR A 545 12.56 6.55 18.26
C THR A 545 13.71 7.36 18.86
N ALA A 546 13.63 8.69 18.84
CA ALA A 546 14.63 9.57 19.44
C ALA A 546 14.72 9.37 20.97
N ALA A 547 13.58 9.18 21.64
CA ALA A 547 13.55 8.89 23.08
C ALA A 547 14.18 7.53 23.40
N GLY A 548 13.89 6.49 22.62
CA GLY A 548 14.52 5.18 22.78
C GLY A 548 16.02 5.21 22.48
N LEU A 549 16.43 6.00 21.49
CA LEU A 549 17.84 6.20 21.16
C LEU A 549 18.57 6.95 22.28
N ALA A 550 17.95 7.93 22.92
CA ALA A 550 18.55 8.71 24.00
C ALA A 550 18.88 7.89 25.25
N GLU A 551 18.19 6.76 25.48
CA GLU A 551 18.46 5.82 26.59
C GLU A 551 19.87 5.21 26.51
N THR A 552 20.43 5.06 25.31
CA THR A 552 21.70 4.35 25.07
C THR A 552 22.73 5.16 24.27
N HIS A 553 22.27 6.15 23.49
CA HIS A 553 23.04 6.83 22.45
C HIS A 553 22.71 8.32 22.35
N THR A 554 22.86 9.07 23.44
CA THR A 554 22.43 10.48 23.56
C THR A 554 22.93 11.40 22.44
N LYS A 555 24.20 11.27 22.01
CA LYS A 555 24.76 12.08 20.90
C LYS A 555 24.10 11.76 19.56
N LEU A 556 23.86 10.49 19.27
CA LEU A 556 23.17 10.07 18.04
C LEU A 556 21.70 10.50 18.08
N ALA A 557 21.06 10.48 19.25
CA ALA A 557 19.71 11.01 19.42
C ALA A 557 19.61 12.51 19.14
N ALA A 558 20.60 13.29 19.59
CA ALA A 558 20.69 14.73 19.28
C ALA A 558 20.85 14.97 17.77
N SER A 559 21.80 14.27 17.13
CA SER A 559 22.02 14.32 15.68
C SER A 559 20.77 13.91 14.88
N PHE A 560 20.08 12.86 15.30
CA PHE A 560 18.84 12.42 14.66
C PHE A 560 17.72 13.46 14.78
N ARG A 561 17.57 14.12 15.93
CA ARG A 561 16.61 15.23 16.09
C ARG A 561 16.95 16.40 15.17
N GLU A 562 18.21 16.85 15.20
CA GLU A 562 18.67 18.01 14.44
C GLU A 562 18.56 17.81 12.92
N HIS A 563 19.02 16.67 12.40
CA HIS A 563 19.18 16.47 10.96
C HIS A 563 18.11 15.61 10.29
N THR A 564 17.25 14.92 11.04
CA THR A 564 16.17 14.10 10.46
C THR A 564 14.80 14.62 10.83
N ILE A 565 14.59 14.97 12.10
CA ILE A 565 13.28 15.45 12.59
C ILE A 565 13.09 16.92 12.24
N PHE A 566 14.15 17.72 12.34
CA PHE A 566 14.14 19.19 12.16
C PHE A 566 13.23 19.93 13.15
N GLU A 567 12.99 19.32 14.32
CA GLU A 567 12.23 19.93 15.42
C GLU A 567 12.96 19.67 16.74
N THR A 568 13.05 20.70 17.57
CA THR A 568 13.42 20.58 18.98
C THR A 568 12.32 19.85 19.74
N GLU A 569 12.63 19.33 20.93
CA GLU A 569 11.62 18.68 21.77
C GLU A 569 10.48 19.62 22.15
N ALA A 570 10.77 20.90 22.41
CA ALA A 570 9.76 21.92 22.73
C ALA A 570 8.84 22.21 21.54
N GLU A 571 9.38 22.37 20.32
CA GLU A 571 8.58 22.55 19.10
C GLU A 571 7.69 21.33 18.83
N SER A 572 8.25 20.13 19.05
CA SER A 572 7.54 18.87 18.88
C SER A 572 6.35 18.76 19.86
N GLU A 573 6.57 19.12 21.12
CA GLU A 573 5.54 19.13 22.16
C GLU A 573 4.45 20.16 21.87
N ALA A 574 4.82 21.36 21.41
CA ALA A 574 3.87 22.39 20.99
C ALA A 574 3.03 21.93 19.80
N SER A 575 3.67 21.39 18.75
CA SER A 575 3.02 20.85 17.54
C SER A 575 2.07 19.69 17.87
N LEU A 576 2.48 18.79 18.77
CA LEU A 576 1.63 17.72 19.26
C LEU A 576 0.46 18.25 20.09
N SER A 577 0.68 19.20 21.01
CA SER A 577 -0.39 19.77 21.83
C SER A 577 -1.45 20.44 20.98
N ASP A 578 -1.03 21.26 20.03
CA ASP A 578 -1.91 21.92 19.04
C ASP A 578 -2.73 20.89 18.24
N TRP A 579 -2.08 19.82 17.75
CA TRP A 579 -2.80 18.75 17.06
C TRP A 579 -3.79 17.99 17.97
N LEU A 580 -3.42 17.73 19.21
CA LEU A 580 -4.30 17.10 20.21
C LEU A 580 -5.50 17.99 20.55
N GLU A 581 -5.32 19.30 20.60
CA GLU A 581 -6.38 20.29 20.83
C GLU A 581 -7.34 20.36 19.65
N ARG A 582 -6.84 20.39 18.41
CA ARG A 582 -7.68 20.27 17.21
C ARG A 582 -8.49 18.98 17.20
N ALA A 583 -7.85 17.84 17.50
CA ALA A 583 -8.56 16.57 17.59
C ALA A 583 -9.63 16.56 18.69
N PHE A 584 -9.35 17.19 19.84
CA PHE A 584 -10.31 17.31 20.92
C PHE A 584 -11.50 18.20 20.57
N ALA A 585 -11.26 19.31 19.87
CA ALA A 585 -12.31 20.20 19.38
C ALA A 585 -13.29 19.48 18.43
N LEU A 586 -12.80 18.47 17.71
CA LEU A 586 -13.58 17.61 16.81
C LEU A 586 -14.10 16.32 17.48
N SER A 587 -14.02 16.18 18.80
CA SER A 587 -14.41 14.95 19.51
C SER A 587 -15.88 14.54 19.30
N ASN A 588 -16.74 15.52 19.00
CA ASN A 588 -18.16 15.33 18.69
C ASN A 588 -18.46 15.26 17.18
N HIS A 589 -17.45 15.04 16.32
CA HIS A 589 -17.63 14.93 14.87
C HIS A 589 -18.67 13.87 14.53
N ASP A 590 -19.69 14.28 13.77
CA ASP A 590 -20.71 13.37 13.29
C ASP A 590 -20.19 12.62 12.06
N PHE A 591 -20.10 11.30 12.19
CA PHE A 591 -19.72 10.44 11.09
C PHE A 591 -20.90 10.15 10.13
N GLY A 592 -22.11 10.60 10.45
CA GLY A 592 -23.30 10.42 9.62
C GLY A 592 -23.80 8.97 9.59
N PRO A 593 -24.78 8.67 8.72
CA PRO A 593 -25.26 7.32 8.48
C PRO A 593 -24.19 6.47 7.78
N SER A 594 -24.36 5.15 7.82
CA SER A 594 -23.46 4.26 7.08
C SER A 594 -23.67 4.35 5.57
N GLU A 595 -22.57 4.29 4.84
CA GLU A 595 -22.53 4.28 3.37
C GLU A 595 -22.90 2.92 2.76
N LEU A 596 -22.73 1.83 3.51
CA LEU A 596 -22.92 0.46 3.03
C LEU A 596 -24.15 -0.23 3.62
N ALA A 597 -24.85 0.43 4.55
CA ALA A 597 -26.10 -0.10 5.08
C ALA A 597 -27.11 -0.20 3.94
N ARG A 598 -27.68 -1.40 3.75
CA ARG A 598 -28.88 -1.57 2.93
C ARG A 598 -29.91 -0.58 3.48
N SER A 599 -30.41 0.35 2.67
CA SER A 599 -31.62 1.08 3.06
C SER A 599 -32.65 -0.01 3.34
N GLN A 600 -33.02 -0.20 4.62
CA GLN A 600 -34.07 -1.13 4.96
C GLN A 600 -35.23 -0.78 4.04
N ARG A 601 -35.63 -1.70 3.16
CA ARG A 601 -36.84 -1.56 2.36
C ARG A 601 -37.98 -1.41 3.37
N LYS A 602 -38.27 -0.17 3.77
CA LYS A 602 -39.56 0.23 4.33
C LYS A 602 -40.55 0.25 3.18
N GLY A 603 -40.77 -0.93 2.63
CA GLY A 603 -41.97 -1.30 1.90
C GLY A 603 -42.65 -2.34 2.77
N SER A 604 -43.19 -1.90 3.91
CA SER A 604 -44.37 -2.54 4.45
C SER A 604 -45.41 -2.49 3.33
N ALA A 605 -45.63 -3.64 2.70
CA ALA A 605 -46.87 -3.89 1.98
C ALA A 605 -47.98 -3.85 3.04
N GLU A 606 -48.62 -2.70 3.17
CA GLU A 606 -50.03 -2.58 3.55
C GLU A 606 -50.86 -2.46 2.28
#